data_AF-A0A350P5P6-F1
#
_entry.id   AF-A0A350P5P6-F1
#
_cell.length_a   1.000
_cell.length_b   1.000
_cell.length_c   1.000
_cell.angle_alpha   90.00
_cell.angle_beta   90.00
_cell.angle_gamma   90.00
#
_symmetry.space_group_name_H-M   'P 1'
#
loop_
_entity.id
_entity.type
_entity.pdbx_description
1 polymer ?
#
loop_
_entity_poly.entity_id
_entity_poly.type
_entity_poly.pdbx_seq_one_letter_code
_entity_poly.pdbx_strand_id
1 'polypeptide(L)'
;MTETIFDRIATVIGTPGQKVYQADVIKAFRPKFRVSQSSVSKWASGDRMSIEKAIWFSNKYKVSGWWLLTGEGPMRPEYQIDGEDSLLLDILSNLNPQDKEDVLRYARYVASA
;
A
#
# COMPACT_ATOMS: atom_id res chain seq x y z
N MET A 1 -9.71 15.45 -9.69
CA MET A 1 -9.09 15.34 -8.35
C MET A 1 -8.49 13.96 -8.26
N THR A 2 -7.19 13.87 -7.92
CA THR A 2 -6.52 12.58 -7.73
C THR A 2 -6.96 11.99 -6.39
N GLU A 3 -7.39 10.73 -6.37
CA GLU A 3 -7.71 10.05 -5.11
C GLU A 3 -6.49 10.06 -4.19
N THR A 4 -6.72 10.25 -2.89
CA THR A 4 -5.65 10.24 -1.89
C THR A 4 -5.43 8.84 -1.35
N ILE A 5 -4.34 8.64 -0.61
CA ILE A 5 -4.11 7.37 0.10
C ILE A 5 -5.24 7.10 1.09
N PHE A 6 -5.77 8.14 1.75
CA PHE A 6 -6.92 8.01 2.62
C PHE A 6 -8.15 7.49 1.87
N ASP A 7 -8.48 8.07 0.71
CA ASP A 7 -9.65 7.68 -0.08
C ASP A 7 -9.56 6.21 -0.51
N ARG A 8 -8.37 5.78 -0.94
CA ARG A 8 -8.13 4.38 -1.31
C ARG A 8 -8.27 3.44 -0.13
N ILE A 9 -7.74 3.78 1.04
CA ILE A 9 -7.95 2.98 2.25
C ILE A 9 -9.44 2.93 2.61
N ALA A 10 -10.14 4.06 2.52
CA ALA A 10 -11.56 4.15 2.81
C ALA A 10 -12.39 3.26 1.87
N THR A 11 -12.05 3.23 0.58
CA THR A 11 -12.65 2.30 -0.40
C THR A 11 -12.42 0.83 -0.02
N VAL A 12 -11.26 0.49 0.54
CA VAL A 12 -10.93 -0.88 0.93
C VAL A 12 -11.68 -1.33 2.18
N ILE A 13 -11.78 -0.47 3.20
CA ILE A 13 -12.35 -0.84 4.51
C ILE A 13 -13.83 -0.50 4.66
N GLY A 14 -14.35 0.36 3.79
CA GLY A 14 -15.72 0.84 3.83
C GLY A 14 -16.72 -0.09 3.15
N THR A 15 -17.95 -0.04 3.64
CA THR A 15 -19.11 -0.64 2.95
C THR A 15 -19.68 0.38 1.95
N PRO A 16 -20.15 -0.04 0.76
CA PRO A 16 -20.83 0.87 -0.17
C PRO A 16 -21.92 1.70 0.53
N GLY A 17 -21.89 3.02 0.36
CA GLY A 17 -22.85 3.95 0.98
C GLY A 17 -22.54 4.35 2.43
N GLN A 18 -21.53 3.76 3.08
CA GLN A 18 -21.11 4.15 4.42
C GLN A 18 -19.95 5.16 4.38
N LYS A 19 -20.07 6.22 5.17
CA LYS A 19 -18.97 7.18 5.37
C LYS A 19 -17.90 6.57 6.25
N VAL A 20 -16.65 6.58 5.78
CA VAL A 20 -15.46 6.16 6.53
C VAL A 20 -14.81 7.39 7.18
N TYR A 21 -14.45 7.27 8.46
CA TYR A 21 -13.78 8.31 9.22
C TYR A 21 -12.31 7.96 9.47
N GLN A 22 -11.52 8.96 9.86
CA GLN A 22 -10.11 8.74 10.21
C GLN A 22 -9.92 7.71 11.33
N ALA A 23 -10.86 7.64 12.28
CA ALA A 23 -10.84 6.65 13.35
C ALA A 23 -10.95 5.20 12.82
N ASP A 24 -11.71 4.99 11.74
CA ASP A 24 -11.85 3.67 11.10
C ASP A 24 -10.55 3.25 10.42
N VAL A 25 -9.89 4.20 9.75
CA VAL A 25 -8.55 3.99 9.18
C VAL A 25 -7.56 3.64 10.29
N ILE A 26 -7.50 4.38 11.39
CA ILE A 26 -6.62 4.05 12.53
C ILE A 26 -6.90 2.63 13.05
N LYS A 27 -8.18 2.26 13.19
CA LYS A 27 -8.60 0.94 13.65
C LYS A 27 -8.14 -0.18 12.70
N ALA A 28 -8.16 0.06 11.39
CA ALA A 28 -7.70 -0.90 10.39
C ALA A 28 -6.23 -1.29 10.58
N PHE A 29 -5.38 -0.36 11.06
CA PHE A 29 -3.94 -0.56 11.27
C PHE A 29 -3.55 -1.04 12.67
N ARG A 30 -4.41 -0.89 13.69
CA ARG A 30 -4.12 -1.18 15.11
C ARG A 30 -3.56 -2.57 15.44
N PRO A 31 -3.82 -3.66 14.70
CA PRO A 31 -3.21 -4.96 15.01
C PRO A 31 -1.68 -5.00 14.85
N LYS A 32 -1.09 -4.10 14.03
CA LYS A 32 0.35 -4.10 13.75
C LYS A 32 1.00 -2.74 13.96
N PHE A 33 0.29 -1.65 13.65
CA PHE A 33 0.86 -0.30 13.69
C PHE A 33 0.06 0.63 14.59
N ARG A 34 0.78 1.50 15.29
CA ARG A 34 0.20 2.68 15.93
C ARG A 34 0.17 3.83 14.92
N VAL A 35 -0.97 4.01 14.27
CA VAL A 35 -1.21 5.14 13.36
C VAL A 35 -1.88 6.27 14.15
N SER A 36 -1.33 7.48 14.06
CA SER A 36 -1.90 8.67 14.69
C SER A 36 -2.93 9.33 13.77
N GLN A 37 -3.85 10.12 14.34
CA GLN A 37 -4.78 10.92 13.55
C GLN A 37 -4.04 11.91 12.62
N SER A 38 -2.93 12.49 13.07
CA SER A 38 -2.08 13.35 12.24
C SER A 38 -1.56 12.62 11.00
N SER A 39 -1.13 11.37 11.14
CA SER A 39 -0.68 10.54 10.00
C SER A 39 -1.80 10.33 8.98
N VAL A 40 -3.03 10.09 9.44
CA VAL A 40 -4.19 9.89 8.56
C VAL A 40 -4.57 11.20 7.86
N SER A 41 -4.55 12.34 8.57
CA SER A 41 -4.78 13.66 7.95
C SER A 41 -3.76 13.96 6.85
N LYS A 42 -2.49 13.60 7.06
CA LYS A 42 -1.44 13.71 6.04
C LYS A 42 -1.75 12.86 4.80
N TRP A 43 -2.21 11.63 4.99
CA TRP A 43 -2.63 10.77 3.87
C TRP A 43 -3.84 11.31 3.12
N ALA A 44 -4.75 12.00 3.81
CA ALA A 44 -5.89 12.68 3.21
C ALA A 44 -5.51 13.98 2.48
N SER A 45 -4.34 14.56 2.76
CA SER A 45 -3.79 15.70 2.03
C SER A 45 -2.80 15.30 0.92
N GLY A 46 -2.64 14.00 0.64
CA GLY A 46 -1.76 13.49 -0.42
C GLY A 46 -0.31 13.25 0.00
N ASP A 47 0.01 13.24 1.30
CA ASP A 47 1.34 12.89 1.79
C ASP A 47 1.57 11.37 1.74
N ARG A 48 2.84 10.95 1.79
CA ARG A 48 3.26 9.57 1.57
C ARG A 48 3.01 8.67 2.79
N MET A 49 2.63 7.43 2.52
CA MET A 49 2.66 6.33 3.49
C MET A 49 4.02 5.62 3.42
N SER A 50 4.53 5.16 4.57
CA SER A 50 5.70 4.27 4.60
C SER A 50 5.40 2.94 3.90
N ILE A 51 6.32 2.45 3.07
CA ILE A 51 6.18 1.20 2.32
C ILE A 51 5.76 0.03 3.21
N GLU A 52 6.36 -0.13 4.39
CA GLU A 52 6.02 -1.19 5.36
C GLU A 52 4.52 -1.25 5.71
N LYS A 53 3.89 -0.09 5.92
CA LYS A 53 2.45 0.00 6.21
C LYS A 53 1.62 -0.36 4.99
N ALA A 54 2.07 0.03 3.80
CA ALA A 54 1.42 -0.31 2.55
C ALA A 54 1.49 -1.81 2.29
N ILE A 55 2.65 -2.47 2.49
CA ILE A 55 2.83 -3.92 2.37
C ILE A 55 1.80 -4.64 3.24
N TRP A 56 1.83 -4.33 4.54
CA TRP A 56 1.00 -5.02 5.51
C TRP A 56 -0.49 -4.81 5.25
N PHE A 57 -0.91 -3.58 4.93
CA PHE A 57 -2.31 -3.29 4.64
C PHE A 57 -2.78 -4.02 3.37
N SER A 58 -1.96 -3.99 2.32
CA SER A 58 -2.22 -4.66 1.04
C SER A 58 -2.37 -6.17 1.21
N ASN A 59 -1.49 -6.78 2.00
CA ASN A 59 -1.57 -8.20 2.36
C ASN A 59 -2.82 -8.54 3.18
N LYS A 60 -3.13 -7.71 4.19
CA LYS A 60 -4.28 -7.92 5.07
C LYS A 60 -5.61 -7.86 4.32
N TYR A 61 -5.74 -6.92 3.39
CA TYR A 61 -6.99 -6.67 2.66
C TYR A 61 -7.00 -7.25 1.24
N LYS A 62 -5.94 -7.97 0.85
CA LYS A 62 -5.78 -8.62 -0.47
C LYS A 62 -6.01 -7.63 -1.63
N VAL A 63 -5.30 -6.50 -1.58
CA VAL A 63 -5.30 -5.45 -2.62
C VAL A 63 -3.89 -5.19 -3.12
N SER A 64 -3.75 -4.64 -4.33
CA SER A 64 -2.47 -4.15 -4.85
C SER A 64 -2.01 -2.98 -4.01
N GLY A 65 -0.78 -3.04 -3.50
CA GLY A 65 -0.23 -1.89 -2.82
C GLY A 65 0.46 -0.89 -3.74
N TRP A 66 0.75 -1.25 -5.00
CA TRP A 66 1.01 -0.25 -6.04
C TRP A 66 -0.21 0.66 -6.18
N TRP A 67 -1.39 0.07 -6.44
CA TRP A 67 -2.65 0.83 -6.48
C TRP A 67 -2.89 1.63 -5.20
N LEU A 68 -2.64 1.06 -4.02
CA LEU A 68 -2.79 1.78 -2.75
C LEU A 68 -1.92 3.05 -2.67
N LEU A 69 -0.68 2.99 -3.16
CA LEU A 69 0.28 4.08 -3.06
C LEU A 69 0.07 5.12 -4.17
N THR A 70 -0.17 4.68 -5.40
CA THR A 70 -0.18 5.53 -6.60
C THR A 70 -1.58 5.85 -7.11
N GLY A 71 -2.56 4.99 -6.84
CA GLY A 71 -3.88 5.00 -7.46
C GLY A 71 -3.91 4.43 -8.89
N GLU A 72 -2.78 3.90 -9.37
CA GLU A 72 -2.67 3.35 -10.72
C GLU A 72 -2.86 1.83 -10.73
N GLY A 73 -3.40 1.31 -11.85
CA GLY A 73 -3.63 -0.11 -12.03
C GLY A 73 -4.87 -0.65 -11.29
N PRO A 74 -5.07 -1.98 -11.28
CA PRO A 74 -6.21 -2.60 -10.61
C PRO A 74 -6.03 -2.66 -9.09
N MET A 75 -7.08 -2.30 -8.34
CA MET A 75 -7.13 -2.44 -6.87
C MET A 75 -6.91 -3.89 -6.41
N ARG A 76 -7.46 -4.87 -7.15
CA ARG A 76 -7.30 -6.30 -6.86
C ARG A 76 -6.74 -6.96 -8.11
N PRO A 77 -5.44 -7.30 -8.13
CA PRO A 77 -4.85 -7.98 -9.27
C PRO A 77 -5.47 -9.38 -9.41
N GLU A 78 -5.63 -9.85 -10.64
CA GLU A 78 -6.17 -11.19 -10.94
C GLU A 78 -5.27 -12.33 -10.41
N TYR A 79 -3.99 -12.03 -10.19
CA TYR A 79 -3.03 -12.93 -9.57
C TYR A 79 -2.86 -12.55 -8.10
N GLN A 80 -3.38 -13.39 -7.19
CA GLN A 80 -3.06 -13.28 -5.76
C GLN A 80 -1.62 -13.73 -5.55
N ILE A 81 -0.75 -12.78 -5.23
CA ILE A 81 0.58 -13.10 -4.73
C ILE A 81 0.41 -13.29 -3.21
N ASP A 82 0.35 -14.53 -2.75
CA ASP A 82 0.30 -14.84 -1.32
C ASP A 82 1.72 -14.83 -0.72
N GLY A 83 1.92 -14.08 0.37
CA GLY A 83 3.19 -14.03 1.11
C GLY A 83 3.59 -12.64 1.59
N GLU A 84 4.59 -12.56 2.49
CA GLU A 84 5.17 -11.28 2.95
C GLU A 84 5.83 -10.48 1.80
N ASP A 85 6.20 -11.17 0.71
CA ASP A 85 6.86 -10.60 -0.47
C ASP A 85 5.89 -10.05 -1.53
N SER A 86 4.57 -10.09 -1.30
CA SER A 86 3.57 -9.81 -2.35
C SER A 86 3.68 -8.39 -2.93
N LEU A 87 3.94 -7.39 -2.09
CA LEU A 87 4.10 -6.02 -2.55
C LEU A 87 5.43 -5.83 -3.28
N LEU A 88 6.50 -6.48 -2.82
CA LEU A 88 7.78 -6.36 -3.51
C LEU A 88 7.65 -6.96 -4.91
N LEU A 89 6.99 -8.10 -5.03
CA LEU A 89 6.71 -8.75 -6.31
C LEU A 89 5.72 -7.94 -7.17
N ASP A 90 4.72 -7.29 -6.58
CA ASP A 90 3.77 -6.41 -7.28
C ASP A 90 4.42 -5.09 -7.74
N ILE A 91 5.28 -4.49 -6.92
CA ILE A 91 6.08 -3.33 -7.32
C ILE A 91 7.07 -3.75 -8.40
N LEU A 92 7.81 -4.84 -8.17
CA LEU A 92 8.76 -5.38 -9.15
C LEU A 92 8.04 -5.67 -10.46
N SER A 93 6.89 -6.34 -10.49
CA SER A 93 6.21 -6.69 -11.73
C SER A 93 5.82 -5.47 -12.57
N ASN A 94 5.45 -4.36 -11.93
CA ASN A 94 5.03 -3.11 -12.56
C ASN A 94 6.18 -2.14 -12.91
N LEU A 95 7.42 -2.38 -12.45
CA LEU A 95 8.59 -1.60 -12.84
C LEU A 95 9.01 -1.88 -14.30
N ASN A 96 9.61 -0.88 -14.95
CA ASN A 96 10.26 -1.10 -16.24
C ASN A 96 11.51 -2.00 -16.08
N PRO A 97 12.04 -2.60 -17.17
CA PRO A 97 13.17 -3.52 -17.08
C PRO A 97 14.42 -2.92 -16.43
N GLN A 98 14.67 -1.63 -16.61
CA GLN A 98 15.85 -0.95 -16.07
C GLN A 98 15.73 -0.81 -14.55
N ASP A 99 14.58 -0.36 -14.06
CA ASP A 99 14.33 -0.17 -12.62
C ASP A 99 14.29 -1.52 -11.88
N LYS A 100 13.80 -2.59 -12.53
CA LYS A 100 13.88 -3.97 -12.01
C LYS A 100 15.33 -4.39 -11.76
N GLU A 101 16.20 -4.15 -12.74
CA GLU A 101 17.62 -4.49 -12.66
C GLU A 101 18.32 -3.75 -11.51
N ASP A 102 17.98 -2.47 -11.31
CA ASP A 102 18.56 -1.65 -10.24
C ASP A 102 18.09 -2.07 -8.84
N VAL A 103 16.80 -2.42 -8.68
CA VAL A 103 16.28 -2.98 -7.43
C VAL A 103 16.94 -4.33 -7.11
N LEU A 104 17.09 -5.21 -8.12
CA LEU A 104 17.77 -6.49 -7.95
C LEU A 104 19.27 -6.32 -7.60
N ARG A 105 19.95 -5.34 -8.22
CA ARG A 105 21.35 -5.02 -7.92
C ARG A 105 21.51 -4.55 -6.49
N TYR A 106 20.62 -3.68 -6.01
CA TYR A 106 20.64 -3.21 -4.63
C TYR A 106 20.37 -4.35 -3.64
N ALA A 107 19.38 -5.21 -3.93
CA ALA A 107 19.08 -6.37 -3.10
C ALA A 107 20.29 -7.33 -2.99
N ARG A 108 21.00 -7.59 -4.10
CA ARG A 108 22.23 -8.40 -4.09
C ARG A 108 23.33 -7.77 -3.24
N TYR A 109 23.54 -6.45 -3.35
CA TYR A 109 24.52 -5.72 -2.55
C TYR A 109 24.26 -5.88 -1.06
N VAL A 110 23.01 -5.64 -0.62
CA VAL A 110 22.61 -5.77 0.79
C VAL A 110 22.76 -7.22 1.30
N ALA A 111 22.42 -8.22 0.47
CA ALA A 111 22.53 -9.62 0.87
C ALA A 111 23.98 -10.14 0.95
N SER A 112 24.93 -9.44 0.30
CA SER A 112 26.36 -9.78 0.30
C SER A 112 27.18 -9.04 1.38
N ALA A 113 26.55 -8.15 2.13
CA ALA A 113 27.15 -7.36 3.22
C ALA A 113 26.85 -7.97 4.59
#